data_AF-A0A183SZN9-F1
#
_entry.id   AF-A0A183SZN9-F1
#
_cell.length_a   1.000
_cell.length_b   1.000
_cell.length_c   1.000
_cell.angle_alpha   90.00
_cell.angle_beta   90.00
_cell.angle_gamma   90.00
#
_symmetry.space_group_name_H-M   'P 1'
#
loop_
_entity.id
_entity.type
_entity.pdbx_description
1 polymer ?
#
loop_
_entity_poly.entity_id
_entity_poly.type
_entity_poly.pdbx_seq_one_letter_code
_entity_poly.pdbx_strand_id
1 'polypeptide(L)'
;MAPHVVNAFYNPRENHIYFPAGILQKPFYDTFYPLALNYGGIGVVVGHEIVHAFDRQGSKYDAKGNLRQWWSESTRTDFEKNSECMIHQYGNYTVQGKNVGILVDHPVFIPASQ
;
A
#
# COMPACT_ATOMS: atom_id res chain seq x y z
N MET A 1 0.80 -3.07 -17.06
CA MET A 1 2.17 -2.92 -16.47
C MET A 1 3.11 -3.87 -17.20
N ALA A 2 4.36 -3.48 -17.46
CA ALA A 2 5.33 -4.36 -18.09
C ALA A 2 5.98 -5.31 -17.05
N PRO A 3 6.34 -6.56 -17.41
CA PRO A 3 6.87 -7.54 -16.45
C PRO A 3 8.20 -7.16 -15.79
N HIS A 4 9.00 -6.31 -16.44
CA HIS A 4 10.33 -5.91 -15.97
C HIS A 4 10.31 -4.77 -14.94
N VAL A 5 9.13 -4.19 -14.67
CA VAL A 5 9.01 -3.08 -13.72
C VAL A 5 9.29 -3.58 -12.30
N VAL A 6 10.17 -2.89 -11.57
CA VAL A 6 10.45 -3.16 -10.16
C VAL A 6 9.48 -2.35 -9.31
N ASN A 7 8.23 -2.82 -9.23
CA ASN A 7 7.17 -2.21 -8.42
C ASN A 7 6.07 -3.24 -8.16
N ALA A 8 5.10 -2.93 -7.29
CA ALA A 8 3.84 -3.66 -7.14
C ALA A 8 2.68 -2.65 -7.09
N PHE A 9 1.45 -3.09 -7.34
CA PHE A 9 0.28 -2.22 -7.22
C PHE A 9 -1.02 -2.99 -7.05
N TYR A 10 -1.97 -2.37 -6.35
CA TYR A 10 -3.36 -2.79 -6.23
C TYR A 10 -4.27 -2.00 -7.19
N ASN A 11 -5.21 -2.71 -7.84
CA ASN A 11 -6.27 -2.11 -8.64
C ASN A 11 -7.64 -2.28 -7.93
N PRO A 12 -8.25 -1.20 -7.41
CA PRO A 12 -9.52 -1.29 -6.69
C PRO A 12 -10.71 -1.71 -7.57
N ARG A 13 -10.69 -1.41 -8.88
CA ARG A 13 -11.82 -1.75 -9.78
C ARG A 13 -11.87 -3.23 -10.15
N GLU A 14 -10.73 -3.89 -10.09
CA GLU A 14 -10.62 -5.32 -10.37
C GLU A 14 -10.45 -6.13 -9.08
N ASN A 15 -10.21 -5.45 -7.94
CA ASN A 15 -9.83 -6.07 -6.68
C ASN A 15 -8.64 -7.03 -6.86
N HIS A 16 -7.63 -6.59 -7.62
CA HIS A 16 -6.48 -7.38 -8.02
C HIS A 16 -5.17 -6.76 -7.55
N ILE A 17 -4.24 -7.60 -7.14
CA ILE A 17 -2.87 -7.22 -6.81
C ILE A 17 -1.93 -7.73 -7.91
N TYR A 18 -1.04 -6.86 -8.37
CA TYR A 18 -0.09 -7.17 -9.43
C TYR A 18 1.35 -7.19 -8.90
N PHE A 19 2.03 -8.31 -9.08
CA PHE A 19 3.46 -8.49 -8.82
C PHE A 19 4.20 -8.81 -10.13
N PRO A 20 4.72 -7.80 -10.84
CA PRO A 20 5.62 -7.99 -11.98
C PRO A 20 6.83 -8.87 -11.59
N ALA A 21 7.35 -9.64 -12.54
CA ALA A 21 8.55 -10.47 -12.30
C ALA A 21 9.76 -9.64 -11.84
N GLY A 22 9.83 -8.37 -12.25
CA GLY A 22 10.89 -7.43 -11.89
C GLY A 22 11.03 -7.17 -10.38
N ILE A 23 9.99 -7.32 -9.56
CA ILE A 23 10.12 -7.14 -8.09
C ILE A 23 10.50 -8.44 -7.36
N LEU A 24 10.35 -9.60 -8.01
CA LEU A 24 10.62 -10.92 -7.44
C LEU A 24 12.10 -11.31 -7.53
N GLN A 25 12.97 -10.39 -7.11
CA GLN A 25 14.42 -10.55 -7.11
C GLN A 25 15.03 -9.93 -5.85
N LYS A 26 16.34 -10.11 -5.66
CA LYS A 26 17.08 -9.44 -4.57
C LYS A 26 16.95 -7.92 -4.68
N PRO A 27 16.81 -7.19 -3.55
CA PRO A 27 16.82 -7.67 -2.16
C PRO A 27 15.46 -8.16 -1.64
N PHE A 28 14.39 -8.08 -2.43
CA PHE A 28 13.01 -8.36 -1.97
C PHE A 28 12.72 -9.85 -1.82
N TYR A 29 13.22 -10.68 -2.74
CA TYR A 29 12.98 -12.12 -2.75
C TYR A 29 14.19 -12.91 -3.25
N ASP A 30 14.50 -14.00 -2.57
CA ASP A 30 15.43 -15.02 -3.06
C ASP A 30 15.06 -16.39 -2.49
N THR A 31 15.15 -17.44 -3.30
CA THR A 31 14.80 -18.81 -2.90
C THR A 31 15.72 -19.40 -1.84
N PHE A 32 16.93 -18.86 -1.69
CA PHE A 32 17.94 -19.27 -0.71
C PHE A 32 17.93 -18.38 0.55
N TYR A 33 17.14 -17.32 0.59
CA TYR A 33 17.00 -16.51 1.80
C TYR A 33 16.26 -17.26 2.91
N PRO A 34 16.66 -17.07 4.18
CA PRO A 34 15.81 -17.45 5.31
C PRO A 34 14.43 -16.84 5.15
N LEU A 35 13.38 -17.57 5.53
CA LEU A 35 12.00 -17.11 5.41
C LEU A 35 11.80 -15.71 6.01
N ALA A 36 12.47 -15.40 7.13
CA ALA A 36 12.42 -14.08 7.75
C ALA A 36 12.80 -12.93 6.80
N LEU A 37 13.79 -13.11 5.93
CA LEU A 37 14.17 -12.09 4.95
C LEU A 37 13.16 -11.99 3.82
N ASN A 38 12.62 -13.11 3.34
CA ASN A 38 11.56 -13.08 2.32
C ASN A 38 10.26 -12.45 2.88
N TYR A 39 9.89 -12.74 4.12
CA TYR A 39 8.75 -12.09 4.78
C TYR A 39 9.00 -10.60 5.03
N GLY A 40 10.22 -10.21 5.43
CA GLY A 40 10.58 -8.81 5.62
C GLY A 40 10.74 -8.00 4.33
N GLY A 41 11.13 -8.67 3.23
CA GLY A 41 11.20 -8.10 1.89
C GLY A 41 9.86 -8.18 1.18
N ILE A 42 9.70 -9.18 0.31
CA ILE A 42 8.50 -9.34 -0.52
C ILE A 42 7.22 -9.53 0.31
N GLY A 43 7.30 -10.13 1.50
CA GLY A 43 6.12 -10.29 2.37
C GLY A 43 5.52 -8.96 2.82
N VAL A 44 6.35 -7.96 3.13
CA VAL A 44 5.90 -6.59 3.46
C VAL A 44 5.28 -5.93 2.23
N VAL A 45 5.87 -6.11 1.04
CA VAL A 45 5.30 -5.61 -0.23
C VAL A 45 3.92 -6.24 -0.46
N VAL A 46 3.78 -7.56 -0.26
CA VAL A 46 2.49 -8.24 -0.40
C VAL A 46 1.46 -7.70 0.59
N GLY A 47 1.84 -7.53 1.86
CA GLY A 47 0.98 -6.95 2.88
C GLY A 47 0.56 -5.50 2.54
N HIS A 48 1.49 -4.72 2.00
CA HIS A 48 1.24 -3.34 1.56
C HIS A 48 0.13 -3.28 0.49
N GLU A 49 0.25 -4.10 -0.56
CA GLU A 49 -0.76 -4.13 -1.62
C GLU A 49 -2.12 -4.66 -1.15
N ILE A 50 -2.15 -5.58 -0.19
CA ILE A 50 -3.41 -6.04 0.43
C ILE A 50 -4.06 -4.89 1.19
N VAL A 51 -3.29 -4.10 1.95
CA VAL A 51 -3.81 -2.96 2.72
C VAL A 51 -4.38 -1.87 1.82
N HIS A 52 -3.90 -1.72 0.59
CA HIS A 52 -4.50 -0.82 -0.40
C HIS A 52 -5.97 -1.13 -0.72
N ALA A 53 -6.44 -2.37 -0.52
CA ALA A 53 -7.87 -2.69 -0.63
C ALA A 53 -8.72 -2.06 0.49
N PHE A 54 -8.10 -1.66 1.60
CA PHE A 54 -8.77 -1.19 2.82
C PHE A 54 -8.36 0.23 3.23
N ASP A 55 -7.43 0.85 2.50
CA ASP A 55 -7.08 2.25 2.76
C ASP A 55 -8.26 3.20 2.50
N ARG A 56 -8.04 4.50 2.73
CA ARG A 56 -9.08 5.52 2.60
C ARG A 56 -9.78 5.51 1.22
N GLN A 57 -9.08 5.16 0.15
CA GLN A 57 -9.64 5.06 -1.20
C GLN A 57 -10.15 3.65 -1.49
N GLY A 58 -9.38 2.62 -1.18
CA GLY A 58 -9.72 1.21 -1.42
C GLY A 58 -10.99 0.79 -0.69
N SER A 59 -11.17 1.22 0.56
CA SER A 59 -12.36 0.93 1.39
C SER A 59 -13.68 1.43 0.81
N LYS A 60 -13.67 2.23 -0.26
CA LYS A 60 -14.88 2.67 -0.96
C LYS A 60 -15.35 1.67 -2.03
N TYR A 61 -14.52 0.69 -2.36
CA TYR A 61 -14.80 -0.34 -3.34
C TYR A 61 -15.20 -1.64 -2.64
N ASP A 62 -16.27 -2.29 -3.10
CA ASP A 62 -16.67 -3.61 -2.60
C ASP A 62 -15.77 -4.72 -3.18
N ALA A 63 -15.99 -5.97 -2.74
CA ALA A 63 -15.18 -7.12 -3.16
C ALA A 63 -15.22 -7.41 -4.67
N LYS A 64 -16.16 -6.82 -5.42
CA LYS A 64 -16.27 -6.93 -6.88
C LYS A 64 -15.70 -5.70 -7.60
N GLY A 65 -15.10 -4.77 -6.87
CA GLY A 65 -14.52 -3.53 -7.39
C GLY A 65 -15.54 -2.45 -7.74
N ASN A 66 -16.76 -2.51 -7.19
CA ASN A 66 -17.75 -1.45 -7.39
C ASN A 66 -17.61 -0.37 -6.32
N LEU A 67 -17.69 0.89 -6.73
CA LEU A 67 -17.76 2.01 -5.79
C LEU A 67 -19.10 1.98 -5.05
N ARG A 68 -19.08 1.58 -3.78
CA ARG A 68 -20.29 1.38 -2.97
C ARG A 68 -19.95 1.54 -1.49
N GLN A 69 -20.80 2.23 -0.73
CA GLN A 69 -20.72 2.18 0.74
C GLN A 69 -21.13 0.78 1.21
N TRP A 70 -20.15 -0.02 1.65
CA TRP A 70 -20.35 -1.38 2.17
C TRP A 70 -20.02 -1.51 3.67
N TRP A 71 -19.44 -0.46 4.27
CA TRP A 71 -19.30 -0.32 5.73
C TRP A 71 -20.52 0.36 6.33
N SER A 72 -20.81 0.05 7.59
CA SER A 72 -21.72 0.86 8.40
C SER A 72 -21.12 2.25 8.63
N GLU A 73 -21.99 3.22 8.92
CA GLU A 73 -21.55 4.58 9.27
C GLU A 73 -20.61 4.59 10.48
N SER A 74 -20.90 3.78 11.51
CA SER A 74 -20.04 3.65 12.68
C SER A 74 -18.62 3.21 12.34
N THR A 75 -18.46 2.18 11.50
CA THR A 75 -17.15 1.69 11.06
C THR A 75 -16.41 2.75 10.24
N ARG A 76 -17.12 3.50 9.38
CA ARG A 76 -16.53 4.60 8.60
C ARG A 76 -16.00 5.70 9.52
N THR A 77 -16.79 6.13 10.51
CA THR A 77 -16.38 7.15 11.49
C THR A 77 -15.17 6.70 12.30
N ASP A 78 -15.17 5.46 12.80
CA ASP A 78 -14.05 4.94 13.58
C ASP A 78 -12.78 4.81 12.73
N PHE A 79 -12.91 4.40 11.46
CA PHE A 79 -11.79 4.34 10.53
C PHE A 79 -11.17 5.72 10.27
N GLU A 80 -12.01 6.73 10.01
CA GLU A 80 -11.54 8.09 9.78
C GLU A 80 -10.84 8.65 11.01
N LYS A 81 -11.43 8.49 12.19
CA LYS A 81 -10.83 8.90 13.47
C LYS A 81 -9.48 8.24 13.72
N ASN A 82 -9.35 6.94 13.49
CA ASN A 82 -8.07 6.24 13.67
C ASN A 82 -7.01 6.67 12.64
N SER A 83 -7.45 7.03 11.42
CA SER A 83 -6.57 7.52 10.36
C SER A 83 -5.94 8.89 10.69
N GLU A 84 -6.62 9.74 11.47
CA GLU A 84 -6.10 11.05 11.91
C GLU A 84 -4.73 10.94 12.58
N CYS A 85 -4.50 9.88 13.38
CA CYS A 85 -3.21 9.64 14.03
C CYS A 85 -2.05 9.59 13.02
N MET A 86 -2.23 8.87 11.91
CA MET A 86 -1.22 8.74 10.85
C MET A 86 -1.03 10.05 10.10
N ILE A 87 -2.12 10.78 9.83
CA ILE A 87 -2.07 12.11 9.20
C ILE A 87 -1.24 13.07 10.05
N HIS A 88 -1.49 13.10 11.36
CA HIS A 88 -0.75 13.95 12.29
C HIS A 88 0.71 13.53 12.41
N GLN A 89 0.98 12.23 12.55
CA GLN A 89 2.35 11.71 12.68
C GLN A 89 3.20 12.12 11.47
N TYR A 90 2.74 11.80 10.26
CA TYR A 90 3.53 12.03 9.06
C TYR A 90 3.49 13.49 8.58
N GLY A 91 2.42 14.23 8.87
CA GLY A 91 2.33 15.67 8.61
C GLY A 91 3.35 16.50 9.40
N ASN A 92 3.88 15.95 10.50
CA ASN A 92 4.93 16.59 11.30
C ASN A 92 6.36 16.27 10.83
N TYR A 93 6.54 15.40 9.83
CA TYR A 93 7.87 15.11 9.31
C TYR A 93 8.38 16.19 8.37
N THR A 94 9.69 16.45 8.44
CA THR A 94 10.41 17.30 7.51
C THR A 94 11.55 16.52 6.87
N VAL A 95 11.71 16.66 5.56
CA VAL A 95 12.80 16.05 4.79
C VAL A 95 13.50 17.17 4.03
N GLN A 96 14.80 17.33 4.26
CA GLN A 96 15.61 18.39 3.65
C GLN A 96 15.02 19.80 3.86
N GLY A 97 14.44 20.05 5.05
CA GLY A 97 13.82 21.32 5.41
C GLY A 97 12.46 21.59 4.77
N LYS A 98 11.90 20.64 4.00
CA LYS A 98 10.54 20.71 3.46
C LYS A 98 9.62 19.82 4.28
N ASN A 99 8.43 20.33 4.62
CA ASN A 99 7.41 19.49 5.24
C ASN A 99 6.98 18.41 4.24
N VAL A 100 6.96 17.16 4.70
CA VAL A 100 6.63 16.01 3.85
C VAL A 100 5.19 16.06 3.38
N GLY A 101 4.31 16.70 4.15
CA GLY A 101 2.92 16.99 3.79
C GLY A 101 2.26 15.80 3.10
N ILE A 102 2.03 14.70 3.84
CA ILE A 102 1.34 13.56 3.24
C ILE A 102 -0.07 13.99 2.84
N LEU A 103 -0.27 14.13 1.53
CA LEU A 103 -1.57 13.98 0.92
C LEU A 103 -1.87 12.48 0.98
N VAL A 104 -2.76 12.07 1.88
CA VAL A 104 -3.20 10.69 2.17
C VAL A 104 -3.86 10.00 0.96
N ASP A 105 -3.74 10.58 -0.22
CA ASP A 105 -4.36 10.16 -1.47
C ASP A 105 -3.31 9.70 -2.50
N HIS A 106 -2.00 9.74 -2.18
CA HIS A 106 -0.94 9.20 -3.04
C HIS A 106 -0.46 7.82 -2.55
N PRO A 107 -0.23 6.86 -3.47
CA PRO A 107 0.35 5.57 -3.11
C PRO A 107 1.71 5.83 -2.47
N VAL A 108 1.96 5.17 -1.34
CA VAL A 108 3.32 5.05 -0.82
C VAL A 108 4.06 4.20 -1.84
N PHE A 109 4.70 4.84 -2.81
CA PHE A 109 5.61 4.16 -3.71
C PHE A 109 6.66 3.51 -2.84
N ILE A 110 6.70 2.17 -2.80
CA ILE A 110 7.90 1.47 -2.36
C ILE A 110 8.98 1.89 -3.35
N PRO A 111 9.99 2.68 -2.93
CA PRO A 111 11.06 3.06 -3.82
C PRO A 111 11.96 1.83 -3.95
N ALA A 112 11.60 0.92 -4.85
CA ALA A 112 12.53 -0.08 -5.33
C ALA A 112 13.48 0.61 -6.32
N SER A 113 14.43 1.37 -5.76
CA SER A 113 15.65 1.86 -6.42
C SER A 113 15.50 2.37 -7.86
N GLN A 114 15.06 3.62 -8.02
CA GLN A 114 15.84 4.74 -8.58
C GLN A 114 15.01 6.02 -8.56
#